data_AF-A0A5N8YQ47-F1
#
_entry.id   AF-A0A5N8YQ47-F1
#
_cell.length_a   1.000
_cell.length_b   1.000
_cell.length_c   1.000
_cell.angle_alpha   90.00
_cell.angle_beta   90.00
_cell.angle_gamma   90.00
#
_symmetry.space_group_name_H-M   'P 1'
#
loop_
_entity.id
_entity.type
_entity.pdbx_description
1 polymer ?
#
loop_
_entity_poly.entity_id
_entity_poly.type
_entity_poly.pdbx_seq_one_letter_code
_entity_poly.pdbx_strand_id
1 'polypeptide(L)'
;MVDLRSKFVILMALAVLLTVSGADAMSANFGSELVVEPQIVVPNQRVILTGRGFTSLVVPDGNGPLGSHQITGVGQSVITVGGTPLKPPFAFYPINFDDFGNWATTISIPVTDVTVAGGAITVKAVDDQGIVETAQVIIGIPSITLEPETSRINTDVSVTGRGFPASNVLTRVNSQVPISYAGFALTVVSADDLGGFTATIRVPASTRISSNNIVRATVVGFDQWGMAVHAVPRPTITLSPSSGVPGTAVTVAGKGFPPNAVIASSRAGDINVLSAPAPVTDGDGNLLTFFTMPIFLPGVQTVSVTAGGLTGNDVFTVIEGAAVVQTLPTPSPSALPADALASLTQGENLLRVWTFNNGSKTWEFFDPRPAFVNANTINRMVPSYIYWFQLKRGQAASLNGRVVSLFEGWNLVPW
;
A
#
# COMPACT_ATOMS: atom_id res chain seq x y z
N MET A 1 -17.85 -0.62 39.17
CA MET A 1 -18.45 -1.69 40.00
C MET A 1 -19.36 -2.48 39.07
N VAL A 2 -18.83 -3.47 38.34
CA VAL A 2 -18.69 -4.90 38.72
C VAL A 2 -20.06 -5.58 38.87
N ASP A 3 -20.47 -6.39 37.89
CA ASP A 3 -20.61 -7.88 37.93
C ASP A 3 -21.22 -8.37 36.58
N LEU A 4 -20.56 -9.10 35.67
CA LEU A 4 -20.12 -10.52 35.60
C LEU A 4 -21.23 -11.56 35.24
N ARG A 5 -21.04 -12.21 34.07
CA ARG A 5 -21.41 -13.59 33.62
C ARG A 5 -22.72 -13.88 32.84
N SER A 6 -22.56 -14.18 31.53
CA SER A 6 -23.34 -15.14 30.69
C SER A 6 -22.82 -15.00 29.24
N LYS A 7 -22.58 -16.00 28.37
CA LYS A 7 -22.86 -17.44 28.24
C LYS A 7 -21.91 -18.02 27.18
N PHE A 8 -21.67 -19.32 27.26
CA PHE A 8 -20.82 -20.15 26.38
C PHE A 8 -21.69 -20.90 25.33
N VAL A 9 -21.08 -21.21 24.18
CA VAL A 9 -21.37 -22.29 23.19
C VAL A 9 -22.61 -22.19 22.26
N ILE A 10 -22.37 -22.19 20.94
CA ILE A 10 -23.08 -23.07 19.98
C ILE A 10 -22.06 -23.73 19.03
N LEU A 11 -22.05 -25.06 19.12
CA LEU A 11 -21.45 -26.06 18.25
C LEU A 11 -22.46 -26.38 17.13
N MET A 12 -22.03 -26.57 15.88
CA MET A 12 -22.89 -27.22 14.88
C MET A 12 -22.09 -28.30 14.14
N ALA A 13 -22.40 -29.53 14.49
CA ALA A 13 -22.01 -30.77 13.83
C ALA A 13 -23.02 -31.10 12.73
N LEU A 14 -22.59 -31.86 11.71
CA LEU A 14 -23.46 -32.85 11.11
C LEU A 14 -22.66 -34.09 10.71
N ALA A 15 -23.00 -35.19 11.38
CA ALA A 15 -22.55 -36.54 11.11
C ALA A 15 -23.51 -37.22 10.11
N VAL A 16 -22.99 -38.16 9.34
CA VAL A 16 -23.78 -39.29 8.84
C VAL A 16 -23.11 -40.56 9.34
N LEU A 17 -23.90 -41.33 10.08
CA LEU A 17 -23.54 -42.58 10.75
C LEU A 17 -23.88 -43.75 9.82
N LEU A 18 -22.93 -44.67 9.60
CA LEU A 18 -23.20 -46.03 9.14
C LEU A 18 -22.47 -46.97 10.09
N THR A 19 -23.23 -47.57 11.01
CA THR A 19 -22.77 -48.65 11.88
C THR A 19 -22.95 -49.98 11.14
N VAL A 20 -21.85 -50.65 10.83
CA VAL A 20 -21.82 -52.11 10.66
C VAL A 20 -20.81 -52.65 11.65
N SER A 21 -21.33 -53.40 12.62
CA SER A 21 -20.61 -54.34 13.45
C SER A 21 -19.93 -55.40 12.58
N GLY A 22 -18.61 -55.42 12.61
CA GLY A 22 -17.79 -56.48 12.06
C GLY A 22 -16.42 -56.33 12.68
N ALA A 23 -15.97 -57.36 13.39
CA ALA A 23 -14.58 -57.50 13.76
C ALA A 23 -13.79 -57.73 12.46
N ASP A 24 -13.49 -56.67 11.74
CA ASP A 24 -12.34 -56.63 10.85
C ASP A 24 -11.30 -55.80 11.56
N ALA A 25 -10.19 -56.46 11.88
CA ALA A 25 -8.97 -55.76 12.24
C ALA A 25 -8.73 -54.69 11.17
N MET A 26 -8.94 -53.42 11.51
CA MET A 26 -8.32 -52.35 10.77
C MET A 26 -6.82 -52.61 10.92
N SER A 27 -6.25 -53.21 9.88
CA SER A 27 -4.83 -53.16 9.61
C SER A 27 -4.44 -51.69 9.73
N ALA A 28 -3.86 -51.31 10.87
CA ALA A 28 -3.08 -50.10 10.95
C ALA A 28 -1.99 -50.30 9.91
N ASN A 29 -2.14 -49.62 8.79
CA ASN A 29 -1.14 -49.60 7.75
C ASN A 29 0.07 -48.88 8.38
N PHE A 30 0.96 -49.62 9.02
CA PHE A 30 2.28 -49.14 9.44
C PHE A 30 3.17 -49.05 8.18
N GLY A 31 2.66 -48.39 7.14
CA GLY A 31 3.40 -48.09 5.93
C GLY A 31 4.46 -47.05 6.26
N SER A 32 5.59 -47.17 5.57
CA SER A 32 6.62 -46.14 5.58
C SER A 32 6.05 -44.81 5.06
N GLU A 33 6.49 -43.71 5.65
CA GLU A 33 5.96 -42.38 5.35
C GLU A 33 7.07 -41.33 5.48
N LEU A 34 7.04 -40.33 4.60
CA LEU A 34 7.84 -39.12 4.68
C LEU A 34 6.92 -37.90 4.71
N VAL A 35 7.12 -37.02 5.69
CA VAL A 35 6.31 -35.81 5.89
C VAL A 35 7.21 -34.58 5.93
N VAL A 36 6.84 -33.55 5.18
CA VAL A 36 7.51 -32.23 5.19
C VAL A 36 6.58 -31.19 5.82
N GLU A 37 7.08 -30.45 6.80
CA GLU A 37 6.34 -29.35 7.43
C GLU A 37 7.14 -28.04 7.44
N PRO A 38 6.56 -26.93 6.97
CA PRO A 38 5.23 -26.81 6.33
C PRO A 38 5.21 -27.37 4.89
N GLN A 39 4.01 -27.62 4.36
CA GLN A 39 3.82 -28.12 2.98
C GLN A 39 3.86 -27.04 1.90
N ILE A 40 3.61 -25.77 2.25
CA ILE A 40 3.75 -24.62 1.35
C ILE A 40 4.98 -23.85 1.80
N VAL A 41 5.98 -23.78 0.92
CA VAL A 41 7.32 -23.28 1.24
C VAL A 41 7.88 -22.45 0.09
N VAL A 42 9.01 -21.79 0.32
CA VAL A 42 9.78 -21.09 -0.72
C VAL A 42 11.20 -21.67 -0.81
N PRO A 43 11.95 -21.40 -1.90
CA PRO A 43 13.36 -21.78 -1.95
C PRO A 43 14.14 -21.18 -0.77
N ASN A 44 15.16 -21.88 -0.32
CA ASN A 44 16.00 -21.53 0.83
C ASN A 44 15.33 -21.56 2.22
N GLN A 45 14.01 -21.78 2.31
CA GLN A 45 13.30 -21.90 3.58
C GLN A 45 13.71 -23.18 4.32
N ARG A 46 13.79 -23.10 5.65
CA ARG A 46 14.00 -24.28 6.51
C ARG A 46 12.67 -25.00 6.75
N VAL A 47 12.69 -26.31 6.63
CA VAL A 47 11.53 -27.18 6.83
C VAL A 47 11.92 -28.37 7.72
N ILE A 48 10.95 -28.87 8.47
CA ILE A 48 11.09 -30.09 9.25
C ILE A 48 10.74 -31.27 8.33
N LEU A 49 11.58 -32.28 8.34
CA LEU A 49 11.37 -33.53 7.63
C LEU A 49 11.30 -34.66 8.64
N THR A 50 10.20 -35.41 8.63
CA THR A 50 9.96 -36.55 9.52
C THR A 50 9.79 -37.79 8.66
N GLY A 51 10.53 -38.85 8.97
CA GLY A 51 10.39 -40.16 8.34
C GLY A 51 9.95 -41.22 9.34
N ARG A 52 9.14 -42.17 8.89
CA ARG A 52 8.69 -43.34 9.63
C ARG A 52 8.76 -44.59 8.77
N GLY A 53 8.98 -45.74 9.39
CA GLY A 53 9.03 -47.04 8.70
C GLY A 53 10.25 -47.21 7.78
N PHE A 54 11.33 -46.45 8.01
CA PHE A 54 12.62 -46.75 7.40
C PHE A 54 13.26 -47.98 8.08
N THR A 55 14.44 -48.38 7.61
CA THR A 55 15.11 -49.57 8.15
C THR A 55 15.30 -49.47 9.67
N SER A 56 14.67 -50.38 10.41
CA SER A 56 14.75 -50.45 11.88
C SER A 56 16.05 -51.06 12.37
N LEU A 57 16.40 -50.84 13.64
CA LEU A 57 17.63 -51.37 14.28
C LEU A 57 17.71 -52.92 14.31
N VAL A 58 16.59 -53.63 14.14
CA VAL A 58 16.60 -55.11 14.10
C VAL A 58 17.20 -55.66 12.79
N VAL A 59 17.36 -54.83 11.76
CA VAL A 59 18.10 -55.19 10.56
C VAL A 59 19.60 -55.08 10.87
N PRO A 60 20.40 -56.13 10.63
CA PRO A 60 21.84 -56.09 10.89
C PRO A 60 22.60 -55.06 10.02
N ASP A 61 23.85 -54.81 10.39
CA ASP A 61 24.83 -54.02 9.61
C ASP A 61 24.59 -52.51 9.52
N GLY A 62 23.76 -51.94 10.40
CA GLY A 62 23.64 -50.49 10.52
C GLY A 62 24.95 -49.84 11.01
N ASN A 63 25.35 -48.77 10.33
CA ASN A 63 26.62 -48.07 10.59
C ASN A 63 26.52 -46.93 11.61
N GLY A 64 25.32 -46.66 12.12
CA GLY A 64 25.05 -45.59 13.07
C GLY A 64 25.32 -45.97 14.53
N PRO A 65 25.13 -45.01 15.46
CA PRO A 65 25.25 -45.26 16.88
C PRO A 65 24.36 -46.45 17.29
N LEU A 66 24.93 -47.34 18.11
CA LEU A 66 24.28 -48.58 18.55
C LEU A 66 23.89 -49.56 17.41
N GLY A 67 24.43 -49.36 16.20
CA GLY A 67 24.07 -50.16 15.03
C GLY A 67 22.85 -49.63 14.27
N SER A 68 22.39 -48.40 14.55
CA SER A 68 21.25 -47.81 13.86
C SER A 68 21.50 -47.62 12.36
N HIS A 69 20.45 -47.80 11.56
CA HIS A 69 20.46 -47.40 10.16
C HIS A 69 20.32 -45.90 10.01
N GLN A 70 20.70 -45.40 8.83
CA GLN A 70 20.86 -43.97 8.60
C GLN A 70 20.51 -43.56 7.16
N ILE A 71 20.23 -42.28 6.98
CA ILE A 71 20.51 -41.61 5.70
C ILE A 71 21.93 -41.08 5.77
N THR A 72 22.83 -41.64 4.96
CA THR A 72 24.28 -41.39 5.07
C THR A 72 24.73 -40.10 4.37
N GLY A 73 23.97 -39.61 3.40
CA GLY A 73 24.34 -38.49 2.53
C GLY A 73 25.34 -38.85 1.43
N VAL A 74 25.62 -40.15 1.22
CA VAL A 74 26.62 -40.64 0.26
C VAL A 74 25.99 -41.66 -0.69
N GLY A 75 26.41 -41.62 -1.97
CA GLY A 75 25.90 -42.55 -2.98
C GLY A 75 24.41 -42.38 -3.19
N GLN A 76 23.66 -43.48 -3.06
CA GLN A 76 22.19 -43.49 -3.21
C GLN A 76 21.44 -43.12 -1.91
N SER A 77 22.09 -43.21 -0.75
CA SER A 77 21.49 -42.95 0.56
C SER A 77 21.54 -41.44 0.85
N VAL A 78 20.54 -40.71 0.37
CA VAL A 78 20.53 -39.23 0.37
C VAL A 78 19.10 -38.68 0.34
N ILE A 79 18.93 -37.44 0.80
CA ILE A 79 17.69 -36.67 0.58
C ILE A 79 17.84 -35.88 -0.71
N THR A 80 16.84 -35.91 -1.58
CA THR A 80 16.77 -35.09 -2.78
C THR A 80 15.53 -34.21 -2.76
N VAL A 81 15.64 -32.98 -3.27
CA VAL A 81 14.51 -32.04 -3.44
C VAL A 81 14.47 -31.60 -4.89
N GLY A 82 13.36 -31.86 -5.58
CA GLY A 82 13.25 -31.59 -7.03
C GLY A 82 14.33 -32.29 -7.84
N GLY A 83 14.74 -33.49 -7.41
CA GLY A 83 15.84 -34.27 -8.01
C GLY A 83 17.25 -33.82 -7.63
N THR A 84 17.42 -32.73 -6.86
CA THR A 84 18.74 -32.25 -6.42
C THR A 84 19.14 -32.93 -5.11
N PRO A 85 20.25 -33.70 -5.05
CA PRO A 85 20.76 -34.25 -3.79
C PRO A 85 21.24 -33.16 -2.85
N LEU A 86 20.77 -33.21 -1.62
CA LEU A 86 21.17 -32.24 -0.59
C LEU A 86 22.56 -32.55 -0.06
N LYS A 87 23.29 -31.50 0.26
CA LYS A 87 24.60 -31.52 0.92
C LYS A 87 24.64 -30.38 1.94
N PRO A 88 25.58 -30.37 2.90
CA PRO A 88 25.78 -29.20 3.76
C PRO A 88 25.96 -27.94 2.90
N PRO A 89 25.30 -26.82 3.24
CA PRO A 89 24.50 -26.57 4.45
C PRO A 89 22.99 -26.87 4.33
N PHE A 90 22.51 -27.42 3.21
CA PHE A 90 21.07 -27.67 2.99
C PHE A 90 20.54 -28.89 3.76
N ALA A 91 21.40 -29.88 4.02
CA ALA A 91 21.14 -30.98 4.94
C ALA A 91 22.45 -31.40 5.60
N PHE A 92 22.38 -31.90 6.83
CA PHE A 92 23.53 -32.44 7.56
C PHE A 92 23.34 -33.94 7.75
N TYR A 93 24.39 -34.68 7.43
CA TYR A 93 24.43 -36.14 7.46
C TYR A 93 25.56 -36.64 8.37
N PRO A 94 25.48 -37.88 8.87
CA PRO A 94 24.36 -38.82 8.72
C PRO A 94 23.14 -38.41 9.55
N ILE A 95 21.96 -38.89 9.13
CA ILE A 95 20.71 -38.79 9.92
C ILE A 95 20.43 -40.18 10.49
N ASN A 96 20.53 -40.31 11.81
CA ASN A 96 20.32 -41.57 12.51
C ASN A 96 18.85 -41.83 12.76
N PHE A 97 18.45 -43.09 12.66
CA PHE A 97 17.10 -43.52 13.01
C PHE A 97 17.02 -43.97 14.47
N ASP A 98 15.81 -43.97 15.02
CA ASP A 98 15.49 -44.68 16.25
C ASP A 98 15.39 -46.20 16.01
N ASP A 99 15.14 -46.96 17.08
CA ASP A 99 15.05 -48.42 17.04
C ASP A 99 13.96 -48.94 16.06
N PHE A 100 12.98 -48.11 15.74
CA PHE A 100 11.85 -48.42 14.87
C PHE A 100 11.96 -47.81 13.46
N GLY A 101 13.11 -47.21 13.11
CA GLY A 101 13.31 -46.61 11.80
C GLY A 101 12.62 -45.25 11.63
N ASN A 102 12.30 -44.55 12.72
CA ASN A 102 11.79 -43.18 12.65
C ASN A 102 12.93 -42.17 12.82
N TRP A 103 12.76 -40.99 12.24
CA TRP A 103 13.71 -39.90 12.34
C TRP A 103 13.05 -38.55 12.09
N ALA A 104 13.68 -37.51 12.59
CA ALA A 104 13.32 -36.13 12.29
C ALA A 104 14.59 -35.30 12.09
N THR A 105 14.58 -34.43 11.08
CA THR A 105 15.67 -33.50 10.82
C THR A 105 15.13 -32.18 10.27
N THR A 106 16.01 -31.18 10.16
CA THR A 106 15.71 -29.93 9.45
C THR A 106 16.55 -29.86 8.19
N ILE A 107 15.90 -29.61 7.06
CA ILE A 107 16.56 -29.32 5.79
C ILE A 107 16.26 -27.89 5.35
N SER A 108 17.07 -27.34 4.46
CA SER A 108 16.76 -26.11 3.74
C SER A 108 16.41 -26.47 2.30
N ILE A 109 15.29 -25.97 1.77
CA ILE A 109 14.93 -26.17 0.37
C ILE A 109 16.03 -25.56 -0.51
N PRO A 110 16.64 -26.29 -1.45
CA PRO A 110 17.72 -25.74 -2.26
C PRO A 110 17.18 -24.67 -3.21
N VAL A 111 18.04 -23.73 -3.61
CA VAL A 111 17.72 -22.71 -4.62
C VAL A 111 18.25 -23.20 -5.97
N THR A 112 17.35 -23.71 -6.81
CA THR A 112 17.65 -24.25 -8.14
C THR A 112 16.60 -23.77 -9.14
N ASP A 113 16.83 -23.98 -10.45
CA ASP A 113 15.84 -23.65 -11.48
C ASP A 113 14.49 -24.33 -11.22
N VAL A 114 14.53 -25.57 -10.72
CA VAL A 114 13.35 -26.38 -10.42
C VAL A 114 12.56 -25.80 -9.24
N THR A 115 13.24 -25.42 -8.15
CA THR A 115 12.53 -24.87 -6.97
C THR A 115 12.08 -23.44 -7.19
N VAL A 116 12.85 -22.61 -7.91
CA VAL A 116 12.48 -21.21 -8.19
C VAL A 116 11.33 -21.10 -9.20
N ALA A 117 11.18 -22.06 -10.11
CA ALA A 117 10.03 -22.12 -11.02
C ALA A 117 8.68 -22.23 -10.28
N GLY A 118 8.67 -22.77 -9.06
CA GLY A 118 7.49 -22.91 -8.23
C GLY A 118 6.67 -24.19 -8.53
N GLY A 119 5.56 -24.35 -7.81
CA GLY A 119 4.64 -25.48 -7.99
C GLY A 119 4.99 -26.71 -7.15
N ALA A 120 4.38 -27.85 -7.47
CA ALA A 120 4.55 -29.08 -6.71
C ALA A 120 5.94 -29.71 -6.95
N ILE A 121 6.69 -29.92 -5.86
CA ILE A 121 8.04 -30.49 -5.87
C ILE A 121 8.07 -31.74 -4.99
N THR A 122 8.74 -32.79 -5.49
CA THR A 122 8.99 -34.01 -4.73
C THR A 122 10.21 -33.86 -3.84
N VAL A 123 10.05 -34.21 -2.57
CA VAL A 123 11.12 -34.49 -1.62
C VAL A 123 11.22 -36.00 -1.51
N LYS A 124 12.42 -36.56 -1.68
CA LYS A 124 12.68 -38.00 -1.63
C LYS A 124 13.79 -38.27 -0.63
N ALA A 125 13.61 -39.26 0.23
CA ALA A 125 14.62 -39.77 1.15
C ALA A 125 14.92 -41.23 0.83
N VAL A 126 16.20 -41.60 0.87
CA VAL A 126 16.67 -42.97 0.67
C VAL A 126 17.62 -43.34 1.80
N ASP A 127 17.36 -44.44 2.51
CA ASP A 127 18.26 -44.92 3.56
C ASP A 127 19.44 -45.75 3.00
N ASP A 128 20.28 -46.25 3.91
CA ASP A 128 21.46 -47.06 3.60
C ASP A 128 21.14 -48.48 3.10
N GLN A 129 19.90 -48.96 3.27
CA GLN A 129 19.41 -50.23 2.70
C GLN A 129 18.60 -50.04 1.40
N GLY A 130 18.38 -48.79 0.99
CA GLY A 130 17.70 -48.44 -0.25
C GLY A 130 16.17 -48.35 -0.13
N ILE A 131 15.61 -48.29 1.09
CA ILE A 131 14.20 -47.94 1.29
C ILE A 131 13.99 -46.50 0.83
N VAL A 132 12.96 -46.28 0.02
CA VAL A 132 12.66 -45.00 -0.60
C VAL A 132 11.31 -44.51 -0.14
N GLU A 133 11.27 -43.29 0.39
CA GLU A 133 10.02 -42.58 0.65
C GLU A 133 10.00 -41.20 0.01
N THR A 134 8.79 -40.74 -0.32
CA THR A 134 8.58 -39.46 -0.99
C THR A 134 7.47 -38.65 -0.35
N ALA A 135 7.67 -37.33 -0.32
CA ALA A 135 6.69 -36.34 0.09
C ALA A 135 6.54 -35.28 -1.01
N GLN A 136 5.40 -34.58 -1.03
CA GLN A 136 5.21 -33.41 -1.90
C GLN A 136 5.17 -32.13 -1.07
N VAL A 137 5.78 -31.08 -1.61
CA VAL A 137 5.64 -29.70 -1.15
C VAL A 137 5.22 -28.81 -2.30
N ILE A 138 4.56 -27.70 -2.00
CA ILE A 138 4.22 -26.66 -2.97
C ILE A 138 5.18 -25.50 -2.77
N ILE A 139 5.98 -25.21 -3.80
CA ILE A 139 6.84 -24.03 -3.80
C ILE A 139 6.05 -22.82 -4.30
N GLY A 140 6.01 -21.76 -3.49
CA GLY A 140 5.38 -20.50 -3.86
C GLY A 140 6.08 -19.83 -5.04
N ILE A 141 5.30 -19.23 -5.94
CA ILE A 141 5.83 -18.38 -7.01
C ILE A 141 5.95 -16.92 -6.53
N PRO A 142 7.00 -16.19 -6.94
CA PRO A 142 7.15 -14.77 -6.61
C PRO A 142 5.95 -13.94 -7.05
N SER A 143 5.42 -13.12 -6.15
CA SER A 143 4.31 -12.20 -6.41
C SER A 143 4.48 -10.93 -5.59
N ILE A 144 3.97 -9.80 -6.10
CA ILE A 144 3.94 -8.54 -5.37
C ILE A 144 2.57 -7.88 -5.49
N THR A 145 2.20 -7.12 -4.47
CA THR A 145 1.04 -6.22 -4.48
C THR A 145 1.49 -4.80 -4.18
N LEU A 146 0.74 -3.81 -4.68
CA LEU A 146 1.04 -2.39 -4.49
C LEU A 146 -0.10 -1.73 -3.72
N GLU A 147 0.23 -0.85 -2.78
CA GLU A 147 -0.75 -0.03 -2.08
C GLU A 147 -0.24 1.42 -1.97
N PRO A 148 -0.90 2.41 -2.60
CA PRO A 148 -2.03 2.24 -3.54
C PRO A 148 -1.60 1.73 -4.93
N GLU A 149 -2.51 1.11 -5.68
CA GLU A 149 -2.27 0.70 -7.08
C GLU A 149 -2.25 1.89 -8.06
N THR A 150 -2.82 3.03 -7.65
CA THR A 150 -2.86 4.26 -8.44
C THR A 150 -2.42 5.44 -7.60
N SER A 151 -1.47 6.23 -8.11
CA SER A 151 -1.01 7.44 -7.44
C SER A 151 -0.36 8.41 -8.43
N ARG A 152 0.16 9.54 -7.93
CA ARG A 152 0.76 10.58 -8.77
C ARG A 152 2.26 10.31 -8.92
N ILE A 153 2.93 11.17 -9.68
CA ILE A 153 4.39 11.23 -9.60
C ILE A 153 4.82 11.76 -8.23
N ASN A 154 5.99 11.35 -7.74
CA ASN A 154 6.49 11.74 -6.43
C ASN A 154 5.49 11.43 -5.30
N THR A 155 4.87 10.27 -5.32
CA THR A 155 4.16 9.70 -4.18
C THR A 155 4.78 8.37 -3.79
N ASP A 156 4.59 8.00 -2.54
CA ASP A 156 5.11 6.74 -2.01
C ASP A 156 4.08 5.63 -2.25
N VAL A 157 4.57 4.47 -2.66
CA VAL A 157 3.78 3.26 -2.88
C VAL A 157 4.43 2.13 -2.09
N SER A 158 3.62 1.46 -1.28
CA SER A 158 4.04 0.26 -0.56
C SER A 158 4.05 -0.93 -1.52
N VAL A 159 5.11 -1.74 -1.45
CA VAL A 159 5.26 -3.01 -2.18
C VAL A 159 5.28 -4.12 -1.15
N THR A 160 4.38 -5.08 -1.24
CA THR A 160 4.40 -6.30 -0.42
C THR A 160 4.68 -7.49 -1.32
N GLY A 161 5.78 -8.20 -1.05
CA GLY A 161 6.18 -9.38 -1.80
C GLY A 161 5.98 -10.68 -1.04
N ARG A 162 5.75 -11.78 -1.77
CA ARG A 162 5.66 -13.15 -1.27
C ARG A 162 6.24 -14.13 -2.29
N GLY A 163 6.65 -15.32 -1.83
CA GLY A 163 7.11 -16.39 -2.71
C GLY A 163 8.55 -16.23 -3.22
N PHE A 164 9.33 -15.30 -2.64
CA PHE A 164 10.74 -15.10 -2.99
C PHE A 164 11.62 -16.08 -2.22
N PRO A 165 12.85 -16.40 -2.67
CA PRO A 165 13.77 -17.19 -1.88
C PRO A 165 14.00 -16.60 -0.49
N ALA A 166 13.77 -17.39 0.54
CA ALA A 166 13.87 -16.97 1.92
C ALA A 166 15.31 -16.58 2.30
N SER A 167 15.45 -15.67 3.26
CA SER A 167 16.73 -15.51 3.95
C SER A 167 17.01 -16.73 4.83
N ASN A 168 18.26 -17.19 4.83
CA ASN A 168 18.67 -18.32 5.64
C ASN A 168 20.14 -18.17 6.03
N VAL A 169 20.37 -18.03 7.33
CA VAL A 169 21.70 -17.80 7.91
C VAL A 169 22.66 -18.97 7.69
N LEU A 170 22.15 -20.19 7.47
CA LEU A 170 22.98 -21.38 7.27
C LEU A 170 23.53 -21.45 5.85
N THR A 171 22.72 -21.11 4.85
CA THR A 171 23.08 -21.29 3.45
C THR A 171 23.82 -20.09 2.88
N ARG A 172 23.63 -18.89 3.46
CA ARG A 172 24.15 -17.61 2.96
C ARG A 172 23.82 -17.35 1.48
N VAL A 173 22.80 -18.03 0.95
CA VAL A 173 22.29 -17.79 -0.39
C VAL A 173 21.67 -16.38 -0.42
N ASN A 174 21.82 -15.72 -1.56
CA ASN A 174 21.34 -14.37 -1.73
C ASN A 174 19.80 -14.32 -1.70
N SER A 175 19.23 -13.64 -0.70
CA SER A 175 17.78 -13.37 -0.58
C SER A 175 17.42 -11.94 -0.97
N GLN A 176 18.32 -11.23 -1.65
CA GLN A 176 18.05 -9.90 -2.16
C GLN A 176 17.02 -9.94 -3.28
N VAL A 177 16.15 -8.93 -3.27
CA VAL A 177 15.09 -8.72 -4.26
C VAL A 177 15.24 -7.31 -4.83
N PRO A 178 15.88 -7.16 -6.00
CA PRO A 178 15.90 -5.91 -6.73
C PRO A 178 14.50 -5.55 -7.22
N ILE A 179 14.09 -4.31 -6.98
CA ILE A 179 12.80 -3.75 -7.40
C ILE A 179 13.05 -2.67 -8.45
N SER A 180 12.30 -2.75 -9.55
CA SER A 180 12.33 -1.80 -10.64
C SER A 180 10.93 -1.26 -10.95
N TYR A 181 10.89 -0.06 -11.53
CA TYR A 181 9.68 0.63 -11.96
C TYR A 181 9.84 1.10 -13.40
N ALA A 182 8.94 0.67 -14.28
CA ALA A 182 9.00 0.91 -15.72
C ALA A 182 10.37 0.55 -16.35
N GLY A 183 11.02 -0.50 -15.83
CA GLY A 183 12.34 -0.97 -16.28
C GLY A 183 13.54 -0.28 -15.62
N PHE A 184 13.34 0.77 -14.83
CA PHE A 184 14.42 1.45 -14.09
C PHE A 184 14.55 0.87 -12.69
N ALA A 185 15.78 0.57 -12.26
CA ALA A 185 16.05 0.10 -10.90
C ALA A 185 15.72 1.19 -9.88
N LEU A 186 15.01 0.83 -8.80
CA LEU A 186 14.67 1.75 -7.71
C LEU A 186 15.42 1.41 -6.42
N THR A 187 15.30 0.16 -5.97
CA THR A 187 15.85 -0.27 -4.68
C THR A 187 16.13 -1.77 -4.68
N VAL A 188 16.84 -2.24 -3.65
CA VAL A 188 17.05 -3.66 -3.37
C VAL A 188 16.68 -3.90 -1.92
N VAL A 189 15.78 -4.85 -1.68
CA VAL A 189 15.40 -5.30 -0.34
C VAL A 189 15.86 -6.74 -0.12
N SER A 190 15.68 -7.28 1.08
CA SER A 190 15.91 -8.71 1.35
C SER A 190 14.61 -9.36 1.80
N ALA A 191 14.32 -10.56 1.29
CA ALA A 191 13.22 -11.35 1.79
C ALA A 191 13.50 -11.88 3.21
N ASP A 192 12.45 -12.04 4.00
CA ASP A 192 12.47 -12.68 5.32
C ASP A 192 12.68 -14.21 5.20
N ASP A 193 12.65 -14.91 6.33
CA ASP A 193 12.86 -16.35 6.42
C ASP A 193 11.71 -17.20 5.85
N LEU A 194 10.61 -16.56 5.42
CA LEU A 194 9.45 -17.15 4.76
C LEU A 194 9.28 -16.67 3.31
N GLY A 195 10.22 -15.88 2.78
CA GLY A 195 10.17 -15.37 1.41
C GLY A 195 9.25 -14.18 1.19
N GLY A 196 8.84 -13.50 2.28
CA GLY A 196 8.08 -12.26 2.26
C GLY A 196 8.99 -11.03 2.33
N PHE A 197 8.49 -9.87 1.89
CA PHE A 197 9.12 -8.58 2.20
C PHE A 197 8.11 -7.44 2.12
N THR A 198 8.48 -6.30 2.69
CA THR A 198 7.83 -5.01 2.44
C THR A 198 8.87 -3.98 2.02
N ALA A 199 8.47 -3.08 1.12
CA ALA A 199 9.31 -1.97 0.65
C ALA A 199 8.45 -0.74 0.38
N THR A 200 9.03 0.45 0.49
CA THR A 200 8.40 1.68 0.00
C THR A 200 9.18 2.16 -1.21
N ILE A 201 8.48 2.38 -2.32
CA ILE A 201 9.05 2.98 -3.53
C ILE A 201 8.44 4.36 -3.77
N ARG A 202 9.25 5.28 -4.30
CA ARG A 202 8.80 6.60 -4.75
C ARG A 202 8.49 6.51 -6.24
N VAL A 203 7.28 6.89 -6.67
CA VAL A 203 6.97 7.01 -8.10
C VAL A 203 7.88 8.07 -8.72
N PRO A 204 8.72 7.74 -9.73
CA PRO A 204 9.69 8.68 -10.28
C PRO A 204 9.03 9.94 -10.86
N ALA A 205 9.66 11.11 -10.64
CA ALA A 205 9.20 12.40 -11.17
C ALA A 205 9.09 12.44 -12.71
N SER A 206 9.92 11.65 -13.40
CA SER A 206 9.95 11.54 -14.86
C SER A 206 8.90 10.59 -15.44
N THR A 207 8.10 9.93 -14.58
CA THR A 207 7.06 9.00 -15.04
C THR A 207 6.03 9.75 -15.87
N ARG A 208 5.71 9.22 -17.05
CA ARG A 208 4.71 9.82 -17.93
C ARG A 208 3.34 9.76 -17.27
N ILE A 209 2.58 10.85 -17.33
CA ILE A 209 1.21 10.90 -16.81
C ILE A 209 0.26 10.28 -17.82
N SER A 210 -0.85 9.68 -17.35
CA SER A 210 -1.71 8.81 -18.15
C SER A 210 -1.00 7.53 -18.58
N SER A 211 -0.36 6.84 -17.64
CA SER A 211 0.40 5.62 -17.92
C SER A 211 0.15 4.51 -16.92
N ASN A 212 0.35 3.28 -17.39
CA ASN A 212 0.46 2.09 -16.56
C ASN A 212 1.92 1.66 -16.58
N ASN A 213 2.50 1.46 -15.40
CA ASN A 213 3.93 1.18 -15.24
C ASN A 213 4.08 -0.17 -14.54
N ILE A 214 4.94 -1.01 -15.09
CA ILE A 214 5.26 -2.30 -14.49
C ILE A 214 6.20 -2.07 -13.32
N VAL A 215 5.80 -2.54 -12.14
CA VAL A 215 6.70 -2.75 -11.00
C VAL A 215 7.11 -4.22 -11.03
N ARG A 216 8.41 -4.46 -11.01
CA ARG A 216 9.00 -5.81 -11.05
C ARG A 216 9.93 -6.00 -9.87
N ALA A 217 9.72 -7.07 -9.12
CA ALA A 217 10.60 -7.54 -8.07
C ALA A 217 11.25 -8.86 -8.52
N THR A 218 12.57 -8.88 -8.68
CA THR A 218 13.29 -9.96 -9.37
C THR A 218 13.96 -10.92 -8.39
N VAL A 219 13.97 -12.21 -8.70
CA VAL A 219 14.78 -13.21 -8.00
C VAL A 219 16.20 -13.19 -8.59
N VAL A 220 17.21 -12.90 -7.76
CA VAL A 220 18.60 -12.78 -8.25
C VAL A 220 19.11 -14.12 -8.76
N GLY A 221 19.66 -14.12 -9.98
CA GLY A 221 20.26 -15.30 -10.61
C GLY A 221 19.30 -16.17 -11.40
N PHE A 222 18.00 -15.84 -11.43
CA PHE A 222 16.96 -16.61 -12.12
C PHE A 222 16.06 -15.70 -12.96
N ASP A 223 15.50 -16.21 -14.05
CA ASP A 223 14.47 -15.50 -14.83
C ASP A 223 13.08 -15.68 -14.18
N GLN A 224 12.97 -15.23 -12.93
CA GLN A 224 11.75 -15.32 -12.14
C GLN A 224 11.52 -14.03 -11.35
N TRP A 225 10.26 -13.59 -11.25
CA TRP A 225 9.92 -12.28 -10.71
C TRP A 225 8.45 -12.19 -10.30
N GLY A 226 8.17 -11.30 -9.34
CA GLY A 226 6.81 -10.83 -9.05
C GLY A 226 6.50 -9.55 -9.83
N MET A 227 5.28 -9.46 -10.35
CA MET A 227 4.79 -8.29 -11.10
C MET A 227 3.60 -7.63 -10.41
N ALA A 228 3.55 -6.30 -10.47
CA ALA A 228 2.33 -5.53 -10.33
C ALA A 228 2.32 -4.35 -11.31
N VAL A 229 1.14 -3.79 -11.55
CA VAL A 229 0.96 -2.61 -12.42
C VAL A 229 0.55 -1.43 -11.56
N HIS A 230 1.31 -0.34 -11.66
CA HIS A 230 0.98 0.93 -11.01
C HIS A 230 0.49 1.95 -12.05
N ALA A 231 -0.67 2.55 -11.83
CA ALA A 231 -1.23 3.57 -12.72
C ALA A 231 -0.92 4.98 -12.23
N VAL A 232 -0.51 5.85 -13.16
CA VAL A 232 -0.37 7.30 -12.96
C VAL A 232 -1.43 8.01 -13.81
N PRO A 233 -2.64 8.24 -13.28
CA PRO A 233 -3.73 8.84 -14.04
C PRO A 233 -3.50 10.34 -14.28
N ARG A 234 -4.27 10.91 -15.22
CA ARG A 234 -4.37 12.37 -15.38
C ARG A 234 -5.14 12.98 -14.20
N PRO A 235 -4.89 14.26 -13.86
CA PRO A 235 -5.84 14.98 -13.02
C PRO A 235 -7.20 15.06 -13.70
N THR A 236 -8.24 15.07 -12.87
CA THR A 236 -9.64 15.18 -13.29
C THR A 236 -10.24 16.42 -12.66
N ILE A 237 -11.20 17.02 -13.34
CA ILE A 237 -12.11 18.01 -12.76
C ILE A 237 -13.55 17.55 -12.91
N THR A 238 -14.43 18.07 -12.07
CA THR A 238 -15.88 17.88 -12.14
C THR A 238 -16.56 19.24 -12.01
N LEU A 239 -17.57 19.49 -12.85
CA LEU A 239 -18.35 20.72 -12.86
C LEU A 239 -19.70 20.54 -12.16
N SER A 240 -20.08 21.52 -11.33
CA SER A 240 -21.40 21.55 -10.69
C SER A 240 -22.00 22.96 -10.72
N PRO A 241 -23.13 23.18 -11.43
CA PRO A 241 -23.80 22.21 -12.30
C PRO A 241 -22.96 21.89 -13.55
N SER A 242 -23.26 20.78 -14.24
CA SER A 242 -22.63 20.40 -15.52
C SER A 242 -23.35 20.98 -16.75
N SER A 243 -24.42 21.74 -16.54
CA SER A 243 -25.16 22.43 -17.59
C SER A 243 -25.85 23.69 -17.08
N GLY A 244 -26.19 24.60 -17.97
CA GLY A 244 -26.84 25.87 -17.63
C GLY A 244 -26.80 26.87 -18.78
N VAL A 245 -27.56 27.96 -18.64
CA VAL A 245 -27.52 29.09 -19.58
C VAL A 245 -26.26 29.94 -19.33
N PRO A 246 -25.87 30.84 -20.25
CA PRO A 246 -24.82 31.82 -20.00
C PRO A 246 -25.02 32.56 -18.67
N GLY A 247 -23.92 32.78 -17.94
CA GLY A 247 -23.96 33.45 -16.65
C GLY A 247 -24.30 32.57 -15.43
N THR A 248 -24.49 31.26 -15.65
CA THR A 248 -24.59 30.26 -14.57
C THR A 248 -23.30 30.22 -13.75
N ALA A 249 -23.40 30.21 -12.41
CA ALA A 249 -22.24 30.02 -11.54
C ALA A 249 -21.87 28.53 -11.50
N VAL A 250 -20.64 28.21 -11.86
CA VAL A 250 -20.13 26.85 -11.98
C VAL A 250 -19.04 26.63 -10.94
N THR A 251 -19.22 25.60 -10.10
CA THR A 251 -18.19 25.07 -9.21
C THR A 251 -17.33 24.07 -9.97
N VAL A 252 -16.02 24.21 -9.84
CA VAL A 252 -15.03 23.28 -10.38
C VAL A 252 -14.31 22.61 -9.21
N ALA A 253 -14.52 21.31 -9.06
CA ALA A 253 -13.76 20.50 -8.11
C ALA A 253 -12.74 19.67 -8.89
N GLY A 254 -11.48 19.66 -8.46
CA GLY A 254 -10.42 18.90 -9.11
C GLY A 254 -9.72 17.95 -8.16
N LYS A 255 -9.22 16.85 -8.72
CA LYS A 255 -8.42 15.83 -8.04
C LYS A 255 -7.26 15.43 -8.95
N GLY A 256 -6.16 14.97 -8.36
CA GLY A 256 -5.05 14.44 -9.15
C GLY A 256 -3.96 15.45 -9.52
N PHE A 257 -4.09 16.72 -9.12
CA PHE A 257 -3.13 17.76 -9.49
C PHE A 257 -1.88 17.74 -8.59
N PRO A 258 -0.77 18.39 -8.95
CA PRO A 258 0.37 18.50 -8.05
C PRO A 258 -0.02 19.29 -6.79
N PRO A 259 0.42 18.89 -5.58
CA PRO A 259 0.02 19.56 -4.35
C PRO A 259 0.60 20.97 -4.24
N ASN A 260 -0.13 21.89 -3.60
CA ASN A 260 0.25 23.29 -3.44
C ASN A 260 0.62 24.01 -4.75
N ALA A 261 0.07 23.56 -5.89
CA ALA A 261 0.34 24.15 -7.19
C ALA A 261 -0.63 25.30 -7.48
N VAL A 262 -0.07 26.42 -7.94
CA VAL A 262 -0.86 27.55 -8.44
C VAL A 262 -1.57 27.13 -9.72
N ILE A 263 -2.86 27.46 -9.84
CA ILE A 263 -3.61 27.28 -11.08
C ILE A 263 -3.11 28.32 -12.08
N ALA A 264 -2.42 27.84 -13.12
CA ALA A 264 -1.82 28.67 -14.15
C ALA A 264 -2.84 29.06 -15.24
N SER A 265 -3.86 28.24 -15.47
CA SER A 265 -4.95 28.56 -16.38
C SER A 265 -6.25 27.87 -15.97
N SER A 266 -7.37 28.57 -16.21
CA SER A 266 -8.72 28.01 -16.17
C SER A 266 -9.48 28.60 -17.33
N ARG A 267 -10.02 27.76 -18.22
CA ARG A 267 -10.69 28.20 -19.44
C ARG A 267 -12.00 27.46 -19.65
N ALA A 268 -13.01 28.18 -20.09
CA ALA A 268 -14.20 27.61 -20.72
C ALA A 268 -14.09 27.92 -22.21
N GLY A 269 -13.80 26.89 -23.03
CA GLY A 269 -13.40 27.08 -24.42
C GLY A 269 -12.18 27.97 -24.55
N ASP A 270 -12.29 29.00 -25.38
CA ASP A 270 -11.20 29.96 -25.59
C ASP A 270 -11.18 31.10 -24.56
N ILE A 271 -12.18 31.17 -23.67
CA ILE A 271 -12.34 32.26 -22.71
C ILE A 271 -11.63 31.91 -21.39
N ASN A 272 -10.80 32.83 -20.90
CA ASN A 272 -10.18 32.72 -19.59
C ASN A 272 -11.20 32.98 -18.49
N VAL A 273 -11.34 32.02 -17.58
CA VAL A 273 -12.26 32.06 -16.42
C VAL A 273 -11.50 31.92 -15.09
N LEU A 274 -10.17 32.08 -15.11
CA LEU A 274 -9.34 32.07 -13.92
C LEU A 274 -9.68 33.24 -12.99
N SER A 275 -10.00 32.94 -11.74
CA SER A 275 -10.23 33.95 -10.72
C SER A 275 -8.95 34.71 -10.37
N ALA A 276 -9.08 35.99 -10.01
CA ALA A 276 -8.00 36.80 -9.48
C ALA A 276 -8.25 37.09 -7.98
N PRO A 277 -7.32 36.74 -7.08
CA PRO A 277 -6.05 36.06 -7.33
C PRO A 277 -6.22 34.57 -7.72
N ALA A 278 -5.21 34.01 -8.39
CA ALA A 278 -5.23 32.62 -8.82
C ALA A 278 -5.38 31.65 -7.62
N PRO A 279 -6.28 30.65 -7.69
CA PRO A 279 -6.38 29.63 -6.67
C PRO A 279 -5.15 28.72 -6.67
N VAL A 280 -5.00 27.94 -5.60
CA VAL A 280 -3.93 26.97 -5.40
C VAL A 280 -4.58 25.66 -5.00
N THR A 281 -4.05 24.53 -5.49
CA THR A 281 -4.47 23.21 -5.02
C THR A 281 -4.06 23.01 -3.56
N ASP A 282 -4.78 22.19 -2.79
CA ASP A 282 -4.41 21.85 -1.42
C ASP A 282 -3.16 20.93 -1.35
N GLY A 283 -2.80 20.52 -0.13
CA GLY A 283 -1.68 19.61 0.13
C GLY A 283 -1.88 18.19 -0.43
N ASP A 284 -3.12 17.82 -0.74
CA ASP A 284 -3.50 16.56 -1.35
C ASP A 284 -3.74 16.72 -2.87
N GLY A 285 -3.43 17.91 -3.42
CA GLY A 285 -3.63 18.30 -4.82
C GLY A 285 -5.09 18.21 -5.30
N ASN A 286 -6.05 18.44 -4.40
CA ASN A 286 -7.41 18.78 -4.78
C ASN A 286 -7.49 20.28 -5.06
N LEU A 287 -8.45 20.70 -5.86
CA LEU A 287 -8.78 22.12 -6.04
C LEU A 287 -10.28 22.33 -5.94
N LEU A 288 -10.64 23.53 -5.49
CA LEU A 288 -12.01 24.02 -5.55
C LEU A 288 -11.96 25.47 -6.04
N THR A 289 -12.64 25.75 -7.15
CA THR A 289 -12.76 27.09 -7.70
C THR A 289 -14.15 27.28 -8.30
N PHE A 290 -14.48 28.51 -8.64
CA PHE A 290 -15.77 28.88 -9.18
C PHE A 290 -15.59 29.92 -10.27
N PHE A 291 -16.46 29.86 -11.28
CA PHE A 291 -16.51 30.87 -12.32
C PHE A 291 -17.94 31.02 -12.83
N THR A 292 -18.19 32.13 -13.50
CA THR A 292 -19.47 32.38 -14.18
C THR A 292 -19.32 31.94 -15.62
N MET A 293 -20.21 31.07 -16.11
CA MET A 293 -20.18 30.55 -17.47
C MET A 293 -20.24 31.72 -18.47
N PRO A 294 -19.23 31.88 -19.36
CA PRO A 294 -19.25 32.93 -20.37
C PRO A 294 -20.42 32.80 -21.36
N ILE A 295 -20.58 33.83 -22.19
CA ILE A 295 -21.61 33.83 -23.23
C ILE A 295 -21.15 32.95 -24.40
N PHE A 296 -21.78 31.79 -24.52
CA PHE A 296 -21.64 30.86 -25.62
C PHE A 296 -23.00 30.60 -26.28
N LEU A 297 -22.98 30.16 -27.54
CA LEU A 297 -24.15 29.56 -28.16
C LEU A 297 -24.47 28.21 -27.47
N PRO A 298 -25.74 27.75 -27.50
CA PRO A 298 -26.11 26.45 -26.97
C PRO A 298 -25.27 25.34 -27.60
N GLY A 299 -24.77 24.43 -26.76
CA GLY A 299 -23.85 23.38 -27.18
C GLY A 299 -22.91 22.92 -26.08
N VAL A 300 -21.98 22.07 -26.47
CA VAL A 300 -21.01 21.44 -25.57
C VAL A 300 -19.75 22.30 -25.50
N GLN A 301 -19.36 22.71 -24.30
CA GLN A 301 -18.16 23.49 -24.06
C GLN A 301 -17.18 22.76 -23.13
N THR A 302 -15.97 22.53 -23.61
CA THR A 302 -14.88 22.01 -22.77
C THR A 302 -14.43 23.07 -21.78
N VAL A 303 -14.34 22.68 -20.50
CA VAL A 303 -13.69 23.43 -19.44
C VAL A 303 -12.36 22.75 -19.13
N SER A 304 -11.29 23.52 -19.06
CA SER A 304 -9.94 23.02 -18.78
C SER A 304 -9.29 23.81 -17.65
N VAL A 305 -8.69 23.10 -16.69
CA VAL A 305 -7.93 23.70 -15.59
C VAL A 305 -6.52 23.14 -15.61
N THR A 306 -5.52 24.02 -15.59
CA THR A 306 -4.10 23.64 -15.56
C THR A 306 -3.45 24.10 -14.26
N ALA A 307 -2.91 23.16 -13.50
CA ALA A 307 -2.14 23.42 -12.29
C ALA A 307 -0.88 22.56 -12.28
N GLY A 308 0.26 23.17 -11.93
CA GLY A 308 1.56 22.46 -11.88
C GLY A 308 1.96 21.78 -13.20
N GLY A 309 1.57 22.37 -14.34
CA GLY A 309 1.85 21.83 -15.68
C GLY A 309 0.90 20.72 -16.14
N LEU A 310 -0.07 20.31 -15.32
CA LEU A 310 -1.04 19.26 -15.67
C LEU A 310 -2.42 19.85 -15.90
N THR A 311 -3.11 19.37 -16.93
CA THR A 311 -4.45 19.83 -17.30
C THR A 311 -5.50 18.76 -17.04
N GLY A 312 -6.51 19.11 -16.25
CA GLY A 312 -7.76 18.37 -16.13
C GLY A 312 -8.84 19.01 -16.98
N ASN A 313 -9.66 18.18 -17.63
CA ASN A 313 -10.77 18.64 -18.47
C ASN A 313 -12.09 18.03 -17.99
N ASP A 314 -13.17 18.79 -18.16
CA ASP A 314 -14.54 18.32 -18.06
C ASP A 314 -15.40 19.12 -19.03
N VAL A 315 -16.65 18.74 -19.20
CA VAL A 315 -17.54 19.27 -20.22
C VAL A 315 -18.75 19.92 -19.56
N PHE A 316 -19.05 21.15 -19.98
CA PHE A 316 -20.27 21.86 -19.61
C PHE A 316 -21.22 21.93 -20.81
N THR A 317 -22.51 21.66 -20.60
CA THR A 317 -23.52 21.82 -21.65
C THR A 317 -24.23 23.16 -21.49
N VAL A 318 -23.98 24.09 -22.41
CA VAL A 318 -24.68 25.36 -22.51
C VAL A 318 -26.06 25.11 -23.13
N ILE A 319 -27.12 25.43 -22.40
CA ILE A 319 -28.49 25.27 -22.86
C ILE A 319 -29.05 26.59 -23.40
N GLU A 320 -30.06 26.50 -24.25
CA GLU A 320 -30.76 27.66 -24.79
C GLU A 320 -31.52 28.43 -23.70
N GLY A 321 -31.36 29.76 -23.68
CA GLY A 321 -32.03 30.64 -22.73
C GLY A 321 -31.34 31.99 -22.58
N ALA A 322 -32.01 32.91 -21.88
CA ALA A 322 -31.44 34.21 -21.55
C ALA A 322 -30.28 34.08 -20.56
N ALA A 323 -29.26 34.93 -20.71
CA ALA A 323 -28.16 34.98 -19.76
C ALA A 323 -28.67 35.39 -18.36
N VAL A 324 -28.17 34.71 -17.33
CA VAL A 324 -28.50 34.99 -15.93
C VAL A 324 -27.33 35.67 -15.23
N VAL A 325 -27.59 36.41 -14.17
CA VAL A 325 -26.53 36.91 -13.28
C VAL A 325 -26.63 36.12 -11.99
N GLN A 326 -25.88 35.02 -11.89
CA GLN A 326 -25.77 34.27 -10.64
C GLN A 326 -24.55 34.75 -9.85
N THR A 327 -24.76 35.02 -8.57
CA THR A 327 -23.65 35.29 -7.65
C THR A 327 -22.82 34.02 -7.49
N LEU A 328 -21.51 34.14 -7.62
CA LEU A 328 -20.60 33.03 -7.31
C LEU A 328 -20.82 32.59 -5.86
N PRO A 329 -20.74 31.28 -5.57
CA PRO A 329 -20.86 30.82 -4.20
C PRO A 329 -19.75 31.43 -3.35
N THR A 330 -20.14 32.33 -2.46
CA THR A 330 -19.26 32.77 -1.39
C THR A 330 -19.16 31.60 -0.41
N PRO A 331 -17.96 31.13 -0.04
CA PRO A 331 -17.83 30.11 1.01
C PRO A 331 -18.65 30.55 2.22
N SER A 332 -19.40 29.65 2.85
CA SER A 332 -20.14 30.01 4.06
C SER A 332 -19.18 30.55 5.11
N PRO A 333 -19.55 31.57 5.91
CA PRO A 333 -18.69 32.02 7.00
C PRO A 333 -18.29 30.82 7.86
N SER A 334 -16.98 30.60 7.98
CA SER A 334 -16.45 29.59 8.89
C SER A 334 -16.84 29.92 10.33
N ALA A 335 -16.88 28.90 11.18
CA ALA A 335 -17.12 29.00 12.61
C ALA A 335 -16.09 29.91 13.33
N LEU A 336 -16.07 29.85 14.66
CA LEU A 336 -15.23 30.69 15.55
C LEU A 336 -13.80 30.88 15.00
N PRO A 337 -13.18 32.06 15.13
CA PRO A 337 -11.85 32.31 14.58
C PRO A 337 -10.78 31.30 15.02
N ALA A 338 -10.93 30.71 16.22
CA ALA A 338 -10.04 29.65 16.68
C ALA A 338 -10.07 28.40 15.79
N ASP A 339 -11.23 28.03 15.26
CA ASP A 339 -11.41 26.87 14.37
C ASP A 339 -10.93 27.21 12.95
N ALA A 340 -11.34 28.38 12.45
CA ALA A 340 -10.98 28.87 11.13
C ALA A 340 -9.46 29.09 10.97
N LEU A 341 -8.77 29.40 12.06
CA LEU A 341 -7.33 29.68 12.12
C LEU A 341 -6.56 28.59 12.86
N ALA A 342 -7.14 27.39 13.03
CA ALA A 342 -6.58 26.30 13.84
C ALA A 342 -5.12 25.98 13.48
N SER A 343 -4.79 25.97 12.18
CA SER A 343 -3.43 25.70 11.70
C SER A 343 -2.40 26.75 12.14
N LEU A 344 -2.83 27.97 12.44
CA LEU A 344 -1.98 29.07 12.91
C LEU A 344 -1.97 29.19 14.44
N THR A 345 -3.06 28.81 15.11
CA THR A 345 -3.20 28.88 16.57
C THR A 345 -2.58 27.68 17.28
N GLN A 346 -2.72 26.45 16.76
CA GLN A 346 -2.17 25.23 17.37
C GLN A 346 -0.64 25.23 17.48
N GLY A 347 0.04 25.93 16.56
CA GLY A 347 1.50 26.11 16.60
C GLY A 347 1.99 27.35 17.35
N GLU A 348 1.08 28.05 18.06
CA GLU A 348 1.28 29.36 18.69
C GLU A 348 1.87 30.43 17.77
N ASN A 349 1.60 30.33 16.46
CA ASN A 349 2.20 31.21 15.46
C ASN A 349 1.38 32.49 15.26
N LEU A 350 0.05 32.39 15.36
CA LEU A 350 -0.83 33.55 15.31
C LEU A 350 -0.72 34.39 16.59
N LEU A 351 -0.32 35.65 16.43
CA LEU A 351 -0.35 36.63 17.51
C LEU A 351 -1.70 37.34 17.57
N ARG A 352 -2.12 37.97 16.47
CA ARG A 352 -3.29 38.86 16.44
C ARG A 352 -3.93 38.90 15.06
N VAL A 353 -5.21 39.23 15.05
CA VAL A 353 -6.03 39.46 13.86
C VAL A 353 -6.79 40.76 14.02
N TRP A 354 -6.79 41.58 12.98
CA TRP A 354 -7.64 42.77 12.88
C TRP A 354 -8.46 42.76 11.60
N THR A 355 -9.67 43.28 11.66
CA THR A 355 -10.45 43.63 10.47
C THR A 355 -11.18 44.96 10.69
N PHE A 356 -11.42 45.69 9.62
CA PHE A 356 -12.21 46.92 9.66
C PHE A 356 -13.57 46.66 9.03
N ASN A 357 -14.61 46.78 9.85
CA ASN A 357 -15.99 46.63 9.38
C ASN A 357 -16.44 47.95 8.73
N ASN A 358 -16.56 47.94 7.40
CA ASN A 358 -16.89 49.15 6.64
C ASN A 358 -18.36 49.60 6.82
N GLY A 359 -19.25 48.71 7.28
CA GLY A 359 -20.65 49.05 7.56
C GLY A 359 -20.79 49.83 8.87
N SER A 360 -20.19 49.33 9.95
CA SER A 360 -20.22 49.96 11.27
C SER A 360 -19.12 51.00 11.50
N LYS A 361 -18.13 51.08 10.60
CA LYS A 361 -16.92 51.93 10.74
C LYS A 361 -16.10 51.64 12.00
N THR A 362 -16.04 50.38 12.41
CA THR A 362 -15.33 49.93 13.62
C THR A 362 -14.23 48.94 13.30
N TRP A 363 -13.18 48.94 14.11
CA TRP A 363 -12.17 47.89 14.12
C TRP A 363 -12.61 46.72 15.00
N GLU A 364 -12.39 45.51 14.53
CA GLU A 364 -12.62 44.27 15.25
C GLU A 364 -11.29 43.53 15.44
N PHE A 365 -11.17 42.78 16.53
CA PHE A 365 -9.93 42.20 17.02
C PHE A 365 -10.09 40.74 17.44
N PHE A 366 -9.04 39.94 17.23
CA PHE A 366 -8.89 38.61 17.81
C PHE A 366 -7.44 38.28 18.16
N ASP A 367 -7.22 37.71 19.34
CA ASP A 367 -5.94 37.17 19.80
C ASP A 367 -6.19 35.82 20.49
N PRO A 368 -5.52 34.75 20.07
CA PRO A 368 -5.78 33.40 20.56
C PRO A 368 -5.23 33.14 21.97
N ARG A 369 -4.42 34.05 22.53
CA ARG A 369 -3.83 33.84 23.86
C ARG A 369 -4.90 33.99 24.95
N PRO A 370 -4.88 33.14 26.00
CA PRO A 370 -5.90 33.16 27.06
C PRO A 370 -6.14 34.53 27.71
N ALA A 371 -5.11 35.37 27.80
CA ALA A 371 -5.20 36.72 28.38
C ALA A 371 -6.16 37.66 27.63
N PHE A 372 -6.51 37.39 26.37
CA PHE A 372 -7.32 38.25 25.52
C PHE A 372 -8.73 37.71 25.24
N VAL A 373 -9.13 36.61 25.88
CA VAL A 373 -10.42 35.95 25.62
C VAL A 373 -11.62 36.90 25.75
N ASN A 374 -11.58 37.82 26.73
CA ASN A 374 -12.64 38.80 26.98
C ASN A 374 -12.56 40.06 26.11
N ALA A 375 -11.44 40.27 25.40
CA ALA A 375 -11.21 41.42 24.52
C ALA A 375 -11.50 41.11 23.05
N ASN A 376 -11.69 39.85 22.70
CA ASN A 376 -11.95 39.41 21.33
C ASN A 376 -13.34 39.87 20.87
N THR A 377 -13.40 40.48 19.70
CA THR A 377 -14.63 41.00 19.08
C THR A 377 -14.92 40.39 17.71
N ILE A 378 -13.92 39.81 17.04
CA ILE A 378 -14.16 38.95 15.88
C ILE A 378 -14.69 37.62 16.42
N ASN A 379 -15.98 37.37 16.20
CA ASN A 379 -16.64 36.14 16.67
C ASN A 379 -16.89 35.13 15.54
N ARG A 380 -16.72 35.56 14.29
CA ARG A 380 -16.82 34.73 13.07
C ARG A 380 -15.90 35.31 12.01
N MET A 381 -15.35 34.44 11.17
CA MET A 381 -14.58 34.88 9.99
C MET A 381 -15.53 35.01 8.80
N VAL A 382 -15.67 36.23 8.28
CA VAL A 382 -16.66 36.62 7.28
C VAL A 382 -16.00 36.63 5.90
N PRO A 383 -16.56 35.92 4.91
CA PRO A 383 -16.08 35.97 3.53
C PRO A 383 -16.15 37.39 2.95
N SER A 384 -15.26 37.71 2.02
CA SER A 384 -15.09 39.03 1.41
C SER A 384 -14.57 40.12 2.36
N TYR A 385 -14.25 39.79 3.62
CA TYR A 385 -13.58 40.71 4.52
C TYR A 385 -12.07 40.61 4.33
N ILE A 386 -11.39 41.70 4.68
CA ILE A 386 -9.94 41.75 4.70
C ILE A 386 -9.49 41.66 6.15
N TYR A 387 -8.59 40.72 6.43
CA TYR A 387 -8.00 40.55 7.76
C TYR A 387 -6.50 40.80 7.73
N TRP A 388 -6.01 41.42 8.80
CA TRP A 388 -4.59 41.62 9.07
C TRP A 388 -4.13 40.61 10.09
N PHE A 389 -3.28 39.67 9.69
CA PHE A 389 -2.72 38.65 10.57
C PHE A 389 -1.30 39.01 10.99
N GLN A 390 -1.03 39.01 12.28
CA GLN A 390 0.32 39.14 12.82
C GLN A 390 0.83 37.75 13.22
N LEU A 391 1.93 37.30 12.63
CA LEU A 391 2.54 36.00 12.89
C LEU A 391 3.92 36.11 13.54
N LYS A 392 4.28 35.12 14.37
CA LYS A 392 5.64 34.97 14.95
C LYS A 392 6.67 34.45 13.95
N ARG A 393 6.25 33.68 12.95
CA ARG A 393 7.08 33.08 11.91
C ARG A 393 6.28 32.85 10.64
N GLY A 394 6.96 32.77 9.49
CA GLY A 394 6.34 32.42 8.22
C GLY A 394 5.77 30.99 8.22
N GLN A 395 4.62 30.81 7.58
CA GLN A 395 3.92 29.53 7.50
C GLN A 395 2.95 29.51 6.30
N ALA A 396 2.86 28.38 5.61
CA ALA A 396 1.73 28.10 4.71
C ALA A 396 0.56 27.54 5.53
N ALA A 397 -0.63 28.12 5.38
CA ALA A 397 -1.82 27.72 6.11
C ALA A 397 -3.02 27.58 5.17
N SER A 398 -3.87 26.56 5.43
CA SER A 398 -5.17 26.45 4.76
C SER A 398 -6.17 27.34 5.50
N LEU A 399 -6.63 28.39 4.83
CA LEU A 399 -7.52 29.44 5.33
C LEU A 399 -8.69 29.59 4.36
N ASN A 400 -9.92 29.49 4.88
CA ASN A 400 -11.16 29.55 4.09
C ASN A 400 -11.14 28.67 2.82
N GLY A 401 -10.62 27.45 2.93
CA GLY A 401 -10.52 26.51 1.80
C GLY A 401 -9.40 26.82 0.80
N ARG A 402 -8.50 27.78 1.09
CA ARG A 402 -7.36 28.15 0.26
C ARG A 402 -6.04 28.04 1.02
N VAL A 403 -5.01 27.48 0.40
CA VAL A 403 -3.65 27.53 0.96
C VAL A 403 -3.06 28.92 0.71
N VAL A 404 -2.65 29.59 1.79
CA VAL A 404 -2.05 30.92 1.78
C VAL A 404 -0.66 30.85 2.41
N SER A 405 0.35 31.34 1.69
CA SER A 405 1.71 31.54 2.22
C SER A 405 1.77 32.86 2.98
N LEU A 406 2.07 32.77 4.28
CA LEU A 406 2.17 33.92 5.18
C LEU A 406 3.61 34.07 5.66
N PHE A 407 4.06 35.31 5.85
CA PHE A 407 5.40 35.65 6.31
C PHE A 407 5.39 36.03 7.79
N GLU A 408 6.56 36.10 8.42
CA GLU A 408 6.69 36.67 9.76
C GLU A 408 6.23 38.14 9.78
N GLY A 409 5.49 38.55 10.81
CA GLY A 409 4.92 39.89 10.91
C GLY A 409 3.51 40.01 10.31
N TRP A 410 3.18 41.17 9.75
CA TRP A 410 1.83 41.50 9.28
C TRP A 410 1.55 41.00 7.86
N ASN A 411 0.44 40.28 7.71
CA ASN A 411 -0.05 39.75 6.45
C ASN A 411 -1.46 40.25 6.20
N LEU A 412 -1.70 40.79 5.00
CA LEU A 412 -3.04 41.16 4.55
C LEU A 412 -3.69 39.98 3.84
N VAL A 413 -4.77 39.45 4.41
CA VAL A 413 -5.44 38.24 3.94
C VAL A 413 -6.89 38.57 3.57
N PRO A 414 -7.25 38.56 2.28
CA PRO A 414 -8.63 38.47 1.84
C PRO A 414 -9.19 37.12 2.29
N TRP A 415 -10.24 37.15 3.09
CA TRP A 415 -11.00 35.99 3.51
C TRP A 415 -12.16 35.77 2.54
#